data_AF-A0A3S0B8P8-F1
#
_entry.id   AF-A0A3S0B8P8-F1
#
_cell.length_a   1.000
_cell.length_b   1.000
_cell.length_c   1.000
_cell.angle_alpha   90.00
_cell.angle_beta   90.00
_cell.angle_gamma   90.00
#
_symmetry.space_group_name_H-M   'P 1'
#
loop_
_entity.id
_entity.type
_entity.pdbx_description
1 polymer ?
#
loop_
_entity_poly.entity_id
_entity_poly.type
_entity_poly.pdbx_seq_one_letter_code
_entity_poly.pdbx_strand_id
1 'polypeptide(L)'
;MRRIKNLVASALVGAAGMSSAQAADPRYPIAYVQMVKITVPSGRTAWENKDFLNCDDVVLTDEDVRYALRHMRRVSWGAYDPENTDTTGCEGEAIVTFKNGKILAMGIEPNGRISTGEFYAGMKPTASPPNFYECDPCRKRKMALLKDALYRADERRLKKLVAEGQLSASEAELRLKRTRDERDKP
;
A
#
# COMPACT_ATOMS: atom_id res chain seq x y z
N MET A 1 -25.95 -59.58 29.00
CA MET A 1 -25.99 -58.15 29.34
C MET A 1 -24.86 -57.43 28.58
N ARG A 2 -25.20 -56.44 27.73
CA ARG A 2 -24.50 -55.16 27.43
C ARG A 2 -23.03 -55.04 27.93
N ARG A 3 -22.00 -54.69 27.13
CA ARG A 3 -21.82 -53.40 26.41
C ARG A 3 -20.47 -53.34 25.64
N ILE A 4 -20.53 -52.71 24.46
CA ILE A 4 -19.59 -51.69 23.90
C ILE A 4 -18.22 -52.13 23.35
N LYS A 5 -18.14 -52.08 22.00
CA LYS A 5 -16.96 -51.92 21.15
C LYS A 5 -16.22 -50.62 21.53
N ASN A 6 -14.89 -50.62 21.56
CA ASN A 6 -14.12 -49.38 21.39
C ASN A 6 -12.93 -49.62 20.47
N LEU A 7 -13.09 -49.16 19.22
CA LEU A 7 -11.99 -48.76 18.34
C LEU A 7 -11.24 -47.62 19.03
N VAL A 8 -9.92 -47.74 19.19
CA VAL A 8 -9.09 -46.59 19.57
C VAL A 8 -8.52 -46.00 18.29
N ALA A 9 -8.89 -44.74 18.09
CA ALA A 9 -8.71 -43.95 16.90
C ALA A 9 -7.25 -43.56 16.65
N SER A 10 -6.89 -43.54 15.37
CA SER A 10 -5.70 -42.87 14.85
C SER A 10 -5.79 -41.37 15.16
N ALA A 11 -4.92 -40.87 16.03
CA ALA A 11 -4.73 -39.43 16.19
C ALA A 11 -3.90 -38.91 15.01
N LEU A 12 -4.58 -38.38 13.99
CA LEU A 12 -3.99 -37.47 13.02
C LEU A 12 -3.51 -36.23 13.77
N VAL A 13 -2.19 -36.08 13.92
CA VAL A 13 -1.59 -34.80 14.32
C VAL A 13 -1.73 -33.87 13.11
N GLY A 14 -2.82 -33.09 13.11
CA GLY A 14 -3.03 -32.02 12.15
C GLY A 14 -1.94 -30.97 12.35
N ALA A 15 -1.14 -30.75 11.30
CA ALA A 15 -0.17 -29.69 11.23
C ALA A 15 -0.87 -28.33 11.42
N ALA A 16 -0.69 -27.70 12.58
CA ALA A 16 -1.00 -26.29 12.78
C ALA A 16 0.12 -25.46 12.13
N GLY A 17 0.19 -25.51 10.79
CA GLY A 17 1.04 -24.68 9.96
C GLY A 17 0.18 -23.74 9.14
N MET A 18 -0.45 -22.74 9.77
CA MET A 18 -1.02 -21.60 9.05
C MET A 18 -0.41 -20.31 9.61
N SER A 19 0.72 -19.98 9.00
CA SER A 19 1.32 -18.65 8.79
C SER A 19 0.68 -17.47 9.55
N SER A 20 1.37 -17.01 10.59
CA SER A 20 1.19 -15.70 11.24
C SER A 20 1.62 -14.51 10.34
N ALA A 21 1.83 -14.72 9.04
CA ALA A 21 2.43 -13.76 8.12
C ALA A 21 1.46 -12.68 7.61
N GLN A 22 0.15 -12.77 7.91
CA GLN A 22 -0.86 -11.80 7.45
C GLN A 22 -1.65 -11.10 8.56
N ALA A 23 -1.20 -11.15 9.81
CA ALA A 23 -1.94 -10.53 10.91
C ALA A 23 -1.75 -9.01 10.93
N ALA A 24 -2.86 -8.26 10.90
CA ALA A 24 -2.91 -6.83 11.15
C ALA A 24 -2.27 -6.46 12.50
N ASP A 25 -1.67 -5.27 12.59
CA ASP A 25 -1.15 -4.80 13.88
C ASP A 25 -2.30 -4.57 14.89
N PRO A 26 -2.32 -5.31 16.02
CA PRO A 26 -3.42 -5.26 16.98
C PRO A 26 -3.54 -3.89 17.69
N ARG A 27 -2.54 -3.01 17.59
CA ARG A 27 -2.60 -1.64 18.14
C ARG A 27 -3.62 -0.76 17.40
N TYR A 28 -4.02 -1.13 16.19
CA TYR A 28 -4.90 -0.34 15.33
C TYR A 28 -6.10 -1.16 14.81
N PRO A 29 -6.99 -1.61 15.72
CA PRO A 29 -8.11 -2.44 15.31
C PRO A 29 -9.10 -1.64 14.47
N ILE A 30 -9.41 -2.15 13.27
CA ILE A 30 -10.32 -1.49 12.32
C ILE A 30 -11.72 -1.21 12.91
N ALA A 31 -12.19 -2.08 13.82
CA ALA A 31 -13.48 -1.94 14.51
C ALA A 31 -13.56 -0.69 15.42
N TYR A 32 -12.40 -0.13 15.78
CA TYR A 32 -12.27 1.06 16.61
C TYR A 32 -12.03 2.32 15.79
N VAL A 33 -11.92 2.23 14.47
CA VAL A 33 -11.83 3.42 13.62
C VAL A 33 -13.15 4.19 13.73
N GLN A 34 -13.05 5.44 14.19
CA GLN A 34 -14.17 6.37 14.26
C GLN A 34 -14.27 7.20 12.98
N MET A 35 -13.12 7.69 12.50
CA MET A 35 -13.04 8.58 11.35
C MET A 35 -11.72 8.35 10.61
N VAL A 36 -11.78 8.41 9.29
CA VAL A 36 -10.61 8.54 8.42
C VAL A 36 -10.76 9.87 7.69
N LYS A 37 -9.72 10.70 7.77
CA LYS A 37 -9.62 11.91 6.98
C LYS A 37 -8.45 11.75 6.03
N ILE A 38 -8.75 11.65 4.73
CA ILE A 38 -7.72 11.70 3.70
C ILE A 38 -7.28 13.16 3.59
N THR A 39 -5.98 13.39 3.72
CA THR A 39 -5.37 14.69 3.44
C THR A 39 -4.82 14.63 2.01
N VAL A 40 -5.40 15.48 1.14
CA VAL A 40 -5.06 15.59 -0.28
C VAL A 40 -3.57 15.99 -0.37
N PRO A 41 -2.80 15.36 -1.28
CA PRO A 41 -1.55 14.67 -0.96
C PRO A 41 -0.46 15.61 -0.45
N SER A 42 0.44 15.06 0.37
CA SER A 42 1.78 15.64 0.55
C SER A 42 2.51 15.56 -0.79
N GLY A 43 2.30 16.58 -1.60
CA GLY A 43 3.10 16.78 -2.78
C GLY A 43 4.56 16.91 -2.38
N ARG A 44 5.40 16.12 -3.06
CA ARG A 44 6.84 16.32 -3.27
C ARG A 44 7.71 15.86 -2.12
N THR A 45 7.93 14.55 -2.04
CA THR A 45 9.21 14.09 -1.50
C THR A 45 10.32 14.48 -2.48
N ALA A 46 11.57 14.61 -2.01
CA ALA A 46 12.72 14.89 -2.88
C ALA A 46 12.97 13.80 -3.96
N TRP A 47 12.19 12.71 -3.91
CA TRP A 47 12.30 11.52 -4.75
C TRP A 47 11.20 11.42 -5.80
N GLU A 48 10.30 12.40 -5.90
CA GLU A 48 9.27 12.45 -6.94
C GLU A 48 9.90 12.63 -8.33
N ASN A 49 9.74 11.63 -9.21
CA ASN A 49 10.04 11.76 -10.63
C ASN A 49 8.75 11.87 -11.45
N LYS A 50 8.39 13.11 -11.82
CA LYS A 50 7.17 13.45 -12.57
C LYS A 50 7.14 12.92 -14.00
N ASP A 51 8.29 12.60 -14.57
CA ASP A 51 8.39 11.99 -15.89
C ASP A 51 8.10 10.48 -15.86
N PHE A 52 8.03 9.89 -14.66
CA PHE A 52 7.74 8.48 -14.43
C PHE A 52 6.36 8.27 -13.77
N LEU A 53 6.06 8.98 -12.67
CA LEU A 53 4.79 8.89 -11.95
C LEU A 53 4.34 10.27 -11.49
N ASN A 54 3.11 10.69 -11.84
CA ASN A 54 2.50 11.89 -11.27
C ASN A 54 1.78 11.49 -9.97
N CYS A 55 2.17 12.07 -8.83
CA CYS A 55 1.55 11.75 -7.54
C CYS A 55 0.06 12.12 -7.47
N ASP A 56 -0.41 13.04 -8.31
CA ASP A 56 -1.85 13.33 -8.43
C ASP A 56 -2.67 12.15 -8.95
N ASP A 57 -2.03 11.20 -9.65
CA ASP A 57 -2.67 9.96 -10.10
C ASP A 57 -2.78 8.92 -8.96
N VAL A 58 -2.13 9.15 -7.83
CA VAL A 58 -2.18 8.29 -6.62
C VAL A 58 -3.28 8.78 -5.68
N VAL A 59 -4.52 8.44 -6.02
CA VAL A 59 -5.66 8.79 -5.17
C VAL A 59 -5.78 7.80 -4.02
N LEU A 60 -5.66 8.30 -2.78
CA LEU A 60 -5.93 7.55 -1.57
C LEU A 60 -7.41 7.70 -1.18
N THR A 61 -8.08 6.59 -0.88
CA THR A 61 -9.48 6.58 -0.44
C THR A 61 -9.60 6.10 1.01
N ASP A 62 -10.73 6.37 1.67
CA ASP A 62 -11.05 5.80 3.00
C ASP A 62 -10.97 4.27 2.97
N GLU A 63 -11.42 3.64 1.88
CA GLU A 63 -11.38 2.19 1.74
C GLU A 63 -9.95 1.65 1.71
N ASP A 64 -9.03 2.35 1.04
CA ASP A 64 -7.62 1.97 0.98
C ASP A 64 -6.95 2.04 2.36
N VAL A 65 -7.25 3.08 3.13
CA VAL A 65 -6.75 3.23 4.50
C VAL A 65 -7.28 2.11 5.40
N ARG A 66 -8.58 1.82 5.33
CA ARG A 66 -9.20 0.71 6.07
C ARG A 66 -8.62 -0.64 5.67
N TYR A 67 -8.36 -0.83 4.38
CA TYR A 67 -7.75 -2.04 3.86
C TYR A 67 -6.31 -2.19 4.36
N ALA A 68 -5.54 -1.11 4.37
CA ALA A 68 -4.20 -1.06 4.96
C ALA A 68 -4.22 -1.43 6.44
N LEU A 69 -5.09 -0.83 7.26
CA LEU A 69 -5.21 -1.17 8.68
C LEU A 69 -5.52 -2.65 8.93
N ARG A 70 -6.23 -3.32 8.01
CA ARG A 70 -6.56 -4.75 8.10
C ARG A 70 -5.41 -5.68 7.73
N HIS A 71 -4.41 -5.20 6.98
CA HIS A 71 -3.43 -6.07 6.34
C HIS A 71 -1.99 -5.64 6.53
N MET A 72 -1.74 -4.46 7.10
CA MET A 72 -0.40 -3.94 7.31
C MET A 72 0.35 -4.74 8.36
N ARG A 73 1.62 -5.02 8.07
CA ARG A 73 2.55 -5.75 8.92
C ARG A 73 3.72 -4.85 9.26
N ARG A 74 4.05 -4.76 10.55
CA ARG A 74 5.18 -3.95 11.00
C ARG A 74 6.50 -4.50 10.45
N VAL A 75 7.37 -3.60 10.01
CA VAL A 75 8.72 -3.91 9.54
C VAL A 75 9.77 -3.03 10.25
N SER A 76 11.03 -3.43 10.16
CA SER A 76 12.15 -2.63 10.67
C SER A 76 12.42 -1.42 9.77
N TRP A 77 13.12 -0.40 10.28
CA TRP A 77 13.61 0.70 9.46
C TRP A 77 14.46 0.20 8.29
N GLY A 78 15.40 -0.73 8.50
CA GLY A 78 16.26 -1.23 7.43
C GLY A 78 15.49 -1.91 6.28
N ALA A 79 14.34 -2.54 6.57
CA ALA A 79 13.46 -3.10 5.54
C ALA A 79 12.55 -2.04 4.89
N TYR A 80 12.37 -0.89 5.55
CA TYR A 80 11.63 0.25 5.02
C TYR A 80 12.55 1.27 4.34
N ASP A 81 13.86 1.27 4.57
CA ASP A 81 14.74 2.38 4.18
C ASP A 81 14.67 2.66 2.66
N PRO A 82 14.30 3.89 2.23
CA PRO A 82 14.22 4.22 0.80
C PRO A 82 15.56 4.09 0.08
N GLU A 83 16.70 4.09 0.77
CA GLU A 83 18.01 3.83 0.15
C GLU A 83 18.20 2.35 -0.24
N ASN A 84 17.45 1.44 0.40
CA ASN A 84 17.57 -0.01 0.22
C ASN A 84 16.36 -0.64 -0.46
N THR A 85 15.35 0.16 -0.83
CA THR A 85 14.06 -0.34 -1.34
C THR A 85 13.48 0.58 -2.41
N ASP A 86 12.68 -0.01 -3.31
CA ASP A 86 12.01 0.75 -4.37
C ASP A 86 10.91 1.65 -3.76
N THR A 87 11.21 2.94 -3.57
CA THR A 87 10.22 3.96 -3.25
C THR A 87 9.65 4.58 -4.52
N THR A 88 8.37 4.92 -4.47
CA THR A 88 7.70 5.66 -5.55
C THR A 88 7.88 7.17 -5.42
N GLY A 89 8.27 7.66 -4.24
CA GLY A 89 8.29 9.09 -3.92
C GLY A 89 6.91 9.76 -3.85
N CYS A 90 5.82 9.02 -4.12
CA CYS A 90 4.43 9.46 -4.06
C CYS A 90 3.70 8.80 -2.89
N GLU A 91 3.27 9.60 -1.91
CA GLU A 91 2.60 9.12 -0.71
C GLU A 91 1.25 9.81 -0.55
N GLY A 92 0.19 9.03 -0.33
CA GLY A 92 -1.10 9.55 0.10
C GLY A 92 -1.15 9.63 1.62
N GLU A 93 -1.60 10.75 2.17
CA GLU A 93 -1.68 10.91 3.62
C GLU A 93 -3.11 10.75 4.15
N ALA A 94 -3.22 10.15 5.32
CA ALA A 94 -4.46 9.99 6.03
C ALA A 94 -4.26 10.17 7.54
N ILE A 95 -5.25 10.81 8.17
CA ILE A 95 -5.37 10.85 9.63
C ILE A 95 -6.51 9.93 10.04
N VAL A 96 -6.20 8.92 10.83
CA VAL A 96 -7.17 7.97 11.38
C VAL A 96 -7.41 8.29 12.85
N THR A 97 -8.65 8.59 13.20
CA THR A 97 -9.08 8.77 14.60
C THR A 97 -9.78 7.53 15.09
N PHE A 98 -9.33 7.00 16.23
CA PHE A 98 -9.93 5.85 16.90
C PHE A 98 -10.89 6.29 18.02
N LYS A 99 -11.89 5.46 18.32
CA LYS A 99 -12.90 5.70 19.37
C LYS A 99 -12.31 5.95 20.76
N ASN A 100 -11.09 5.49 21.02
CA ASN A 100 -10.38 5.70 22.28
C ASN A 100 -9.58 7.03 22.31
N GLY A 101 -9.72 7.89 21.29
CA GLY A 101 -9.00 9.16 21.18
C GLY A 101 -7.57 9.06 20.65
N LYS A 102 -7.07 7.84 20.33
CA LYS A 102 -5.81 7.68 19.59
C LYS A 102 -5.97 8.25 18.18
N ILE A 103 -4.91 8.88 17.68
CA ILE A 103 -4.80 9.34 16.30
C ILE A 103 -3.58 8.68 15.66
N LEU A 104 -3.75 8.15 14.45
CA LEU A 104 -2.68 7.61 13.63
C LEU A 104 -2.59 8.43 12.34
N ALA A 105 -1.50 9.17 12.17
CA ALA A 105 -1.14 9.67 10.85
C ALA A 105 -0.53 8.51 10.07
N MET A 106 -0.99 8.32 8.85
CA MET A 106 -0.51 7.30 7.94
C MET A 106 -0.11 7.98 6.65
N GLY A 107 1.08 7.68 6.16
CA GLY A 107 1.42 7.91 4.78
C GLY A 107 1.50 6.55 4.07
N ILE A 108 0.86 6.44 2.90
CA ILE A 108 0.68 5.19 2.16
C ILE A 108 1.19 5.38 0.74
N GLU A 109 2.24 4.66 0.39
CA GLU A 109 2.75 4.60 -0.98
C GLU A 109 1.97 3.55 -1.82
N PRO A 110 1.87 3.74 -3.16
CA PRO A 110 1.25 2.78 -4.09
C PRO A 110 1.81 1.35 -4.03
N ASN A 111 3.09 1.21 -3.70
CA ASN A 111 3.77 -0.08 -3.55
C ASN A 111 3.44 -0.77 -2.21
N GLY A 112 2.54 -0.20 -1.40
CA GLY A 112 2.08 -0.77 -0.13
C GLY A 112 3.01 -0.53 1.06
N ARG A 113 4.03 0.33 0.90
CA ARG A 113 4.83 0.84 2.02
C ARG A 113 4.03 1.87 2.80
N ILE A 114 4.11 1.81 4.11
CA ILE A 114 3.33 2.67 4.99
C ILE A 114 4.23 3.22 6.09
N SER A 115 4.28 4.54 6.18
CA SER A 115 4.83 5.25 7.34
C SER A 115 3.70 5.62 8.30
N THR A 116 3.99 5.67 9.60
CA THR A 116 2.99 6.12 10.58
C THR A 116 3.58 6.96 11.70
N GLY A 117 2.78 7.91 12.18
CA GLY A 117 3.00 8.65 13.43
C GLY A 117 1.82 8.49 14.38
N GLU A 118 2.10 8.11 15.64
CA GLU A 118 1.08 8.02 16.69
C GLU A 118 0.95 9.36 17.44
N PHE A 119 -0.29 9.83 17.61
CA PHE A 119 -0.64 11.06 18.32
C PHE A 119 -1.80 10.82 19.30
N TYR A 120 -1.89 11.65 20.35
CA TYR A 120 -3.09 11.74 21.20
C TYR A 120 -3.96 12.95 20.80
N ALA A 121 -5.16 13.02 21.37
CA ALA A 121 -6.08 14.14 21.18
C ALA A 121 -5.36 15.50 21.32
N GLY A 122 -5.59 16.39 20.33
CA GLY A 122 -4.87 17.66 20.21
C GLY A 122 -3.53 17.58 19.46
N MET A 123 -3.28 16.51 18.68
CA MET A 123 -2.05 16.29 17.89
C MET A 123 -0.77 16.32 18.73
N LYS A 124 -0.88 15.95 20.02
CA LYS A 124 0.31 15.81 20.87
C LYS A 124 1.10 14.59 20.40
N PRO A 125 2.36 14.74 19.98
CA PRO A 125 3.17 13.62 19.53
C PRO A 125 3.31 12.63 20.69
N THR A 126 3.18 11.35 20.37
CA THR A 126 3.68 10.32 21.29
C THR A 126 5.21 10.36 21.27
N ALA A 127 5.87 9.94 22.35
CA ALA A 127 7.32 9.76 22.36
C ALA A 127 7.78 8.56 21.51
N SER A 128 6.86 7.93 20.76
CA SER A 128 7.15 6.75 19.95
C SER A 128 7.75 7.19 18.62
N PRO A 129 8.86 6.58 18.17
CA PRO A 129 9.37 6.83 16.82
C PRO A 129 8.30 6.45 15.78
N PRO A 130 8.42 6.96 14.53
CA PRO A 130 7.59 6.50 13.44
C PRO A 130 7.63 4.98 13.32
N ASN A 131 6.49 4.38 13.04
CA ASN A 131 6.42 2.95 12.78
C ASN A 131 6.26 2.70 11.29
N PHE A 132 6.94 1.67 10.79
CA PHE A 132 6.97 1.31 9.38
C PHE A 132 6.23 0.01 9.15
N TYR A 133 5.50 -0.06 8.05
CA TYR A 133 4.74 -1.24 7.67
C TYR A 133 4.83 -1.53 6.19
N GLU A 134 4.59 -2.78 5.85
CA GLU A 134 4.29 -3.24 4.52
C GLU A 134 2.86 -3.78 4.48
N CYS A 135 2.17 -3.57 3.37
CA CYS A 135 0.90 -4.19 3.08
C CYS A 135 0.94 -4.85 1.70
N ASP A 136 1.36 -6.11 1.65
CA ASP A 136 1.40 -6.90 0.43
C ASP A 136 0.05 -6.96 -0.33
N PRO A 137 -1.10 -7.14 0.34
CA PRO A 137 -2.39 -7.06 -0.32
C PRO A 137 -2.69 -5.66 -0.89
N CYS A 138 -2.25 -4.60 -0.20
CA CYS A 138 -2.39 -3.22 -0.68
C CYS A 138 -1.53 -3.04 -1.92
N ARG A 139 -0.28 -3.52 -1.90
CA ARG A 139 0.60 -3.55 -3.06
C ARG A 139 -0.10 -4.23 -4.24
N LYS A 140 -0.65 -5.43 -4.10
CA LYS A 140 -1.34 -6.10 -5.22
C LYS A 140 -2.54 -5.29 -5.75
N ARG A 141 -3.39 -4.76 -4.85
CA ARG A 141 -4.58 -3.98 -5.21
C ARG A 141 -4.22 -2.63 -5.86
N LYS A 142 -3.26 -1.91 -5.29
CA LYS A 142 -2.79 -0.60 -5.74
C LYS A 142 -1.81 -0.69 -6.90
N MET A 143 -1.06 -1.78 -7.07
CA MET A 143 -0.21 -2.00 -8.24
C MET A 143 -1.02 -2.08 -9.52
N ALA A 144 -2.26 -2.58 -9.49
CA ALA A 144 -3.15 -2.51 -10.66
C ALA A 144 -3.53 -1.05 -10.99
N LEU A 145 -3.82 -0.24 -9.98
CA LEU A 145 -4.12 1.19 -10.13
C LEU A 145 -2.87 2.01 -10.52
N LEU A 146 -1.70 1.64 -10.00
CA LEU A 146 -0.41 2.23 -10.30
C LEU A 146 0.03 1.89 -11.72
N LYS A 147 -0.18 0.65 -12.17
CA LYS A 147 0.03 0.24 -13.56
C LYS A 147 -0.77 1.11 -14.54
N ASP A 148 -2.01 1.44 -14.19
CA ASP A 148 -2.84 2.35 -14.99
C ASP A 148 -2.36 3.81 -14.94
N ALA A 149 -1.96 4.30 -13.76
CA ALA A 149 -1.34 5.62 -13.61
C ALA A 149 -0.02 5.75 -14.39
N LEU A 150 0.86 4.76 -14.31
CA LEU A 150 2.12 4.69 -15.05
C LEU A 150 1.87 4.64 -16.56
N TYR A 151 0.87 3.89 -17.01
CA TYR A 151 0.48 3.88 -18.42
C TYR A 151 0.05 5.28 -18.91
N ARG A 152 -0.77 6.00 -18.14
CA ARG A 152 -1.19 7.37 -18.47
C ARG A 152 -0.01 8.35 -18.43
N ALA A 153 0.96 8.15 -17.53
CA ALA A 153 2.19 8.94 -17.49
C ALA A 153 3.06 8.71 -18.74
N ASP A 154 3.25 7.45 -19.13
CA ASP A 154 3.95 7.08 -20.37
C ASP A 154 3.26 7.66 -21.61
N GLU A 155 1.93 7.65 -21.66
CA GLU A 155 1.16 8.26 -22.73
C GLU A 155 1.43 9.78 -22.83
N ARG A 156 1.44 10.50 -21.70
CA ARG A 156 1.78 11.93 -21.67
C ARG A 156 3.21 12.17 -22.12
N ARG A 157 4.17 11.36 -21.65
CA ARG A 157 5.58 11.47 -22.03
C ARG A 157 5.78 11.27 -23.53
N LEU A 158 5.18 10.22 -24.09
CA LEU A 158 5.28 9.92 -25.52
C LEU A 158 4.62 10.99 -26.37
N LYS A 159 3.46 11.53 -25.95
CA LYS A 159 2.82 12.68 -26.62
C LYS A 159 3.71 13.92 -26.61
N LYS A 160 4.40 14.19 -25.50
CA LYS A 160 5.35 15.30 -25.41
C LYS A 160 6.53 15.12 -26.37
N LEU A 161 7.13 13.92 -26.43
CA LEU A 161 8.22 13.62 -27.37
C LEU A 161 7.81 13.77 -28.84
N VAL A 162 6.56 13.41 -29.18
CA VAL A 162 5.99 13.64 -30.51
C VAL A 162 5.83 15.13 -30.79
N ALA A 163 5.28 15.89 -29.84
CA ALA A 163 5.10 17.33 -29.97
C ALA A 163 6.44 18.09 -30.11
N GLU A 164 7.50 17.59 -29.47
CA GLU A 164 8.86 18.12 -29.55
C GLU A 164 9.64 17.65 -30.80
N GLY A 165 9.02 16.82 -31.66
CA GLY A 165 9.66 16.28 -32.86
C GLY A 165 10.76 15.25 -32.59
N GLN A 166 10.90 14.78 -31.35
CA GLN A 166 11.90 13.79 -30.93
C GLN A 166 11.44 12.35 -31.25
N LEU A 167 10.16 12.16 -31.55
CA LEU A 167 9.58 10.86 -31.86
C LEU A 167 8.49 11.00 -32.93
N SER A 168 8.32 9.99 -33.79
CA SER A 168 7.16 9.93 -34.68
C SER A 168 5.91 9.44 -33.94
N ALA A 169 4.73 9.87 -34.39
CA ALA A 169 3.46 9.42 -33.82
C ALA A 169 3.30 7.89 -33.88
N SER A 170 3.66 7.29 -35.02
CA SER A 170 3.61 5.83 -35.21
C SER A 170 4.50 5.08 -34.24
N GLU A 171 5.68 5.63 -33.92
CA GLU A 171 6.60 5.03 -32.97
C GLU A 171 6.12 5.19 -31.51
N ALA A 172 5.47 6.31 -31.17
CA ALA A 172 4.80 6.49 -29.87
C ALA A 172 3.70 5.45 -29.67
N GLU A 173 2.84 5.24 -30.67
CA GLU A 173 1.75 4.27 -30.61
C GLU A 173 2.26 2.84 -30.44
N LEU A 174 3.33 2.46 -31.14
CA LEU A 174 3.91 1.13 -31.06
C LEU A 174 4.55 0.87 -29.68
N ARG A 175 5.14 1.90 -29.07
CA ARG A 175 5.65 1.84 -27.70
C ARG A 175 4.50 1.74 -26.69
N LEU A 176 3.44 2.55 -26.82
CA LEU A 176 2.26 2.48 -25.95
C LEU A 176 1.58 1.11 -25.98
N LYS A 177 1.39 0.54 -27.17
CA LYS A 177 0.78 -0.78 -27.33
C LYS A 177 1.58 -1.86 -26.59
N ARG A 178 2.91 -1.81 -26.67
CA ARG A 178 3.79 -2.74 -25.96
C ARG A 178 3.67 -2.60 -24.44
N THR A 179 3.68 -1.37 -23.92
CA THR A 179 3.48 -1.12 -22.48
C THR A 179 2.13 -1.66 -22.00
N ARG A 180 1.08 -1.50 -22.80
CA ARG A 180 -0.26 -2.05 -22.50
C ARG A 180 -0.26 -3.59 -22.48
N ASP A 181 0.35 -4.22 -23.47
CA ASP A 181 0.44 -5.67 -23.57
C ASP A 181 1.28 -6.27 -22.42
N GLU A 182 2.29 -5.56 -21.93
CA GLU A 182 3.08 -5.95 -20.75
C GLU A 182 2.33 -5.73 -19.43
N ARG A 183 1.54 -4.67 -19.33
CA ARG A 183 0.69 -4.37 -18.16
C ARG A 183 -0.30 -5.51 -17.87
N ASP A 184 -0.93 -6.00 -18.93
CA ASP A 184 -2.04 -6.97 -18.89
C ASP A 184 -1.56 -8.42 -18.78
N LYS A 185 -0.23 -8.67 -18.73
CA LYS A 185 0.32 -10.00 -18.42
C LYS A 185 0.03 -10.40 -16.96
N PRO A 186 -0.29 -11.69 -16.71
CA PRO A 186 -0.54 -12.23 -15.36
C PRO A 186 0.62 -12.04 -14.39
#